data_AF-A0A9E6A5T6-F1
#
_entry.id   AF-A0A9E6A5T6-F1
#
_cell.length_a   1.000
_cell.length_b   1.000
_cell.length_c   1.000
_cell.angle_alpha   90.00
_cell.angle_beta   90.00
_cell.angle_gamma   90.00
#
_symmetry.space_group_name_H-M   'P 1'
#
loop_
_entity.id
_entity.type
_entity.pdbx_description
1 polymer ?
#
loop_
_entity_poly.entity_id
_entity_poly.type
_entity_poly.pdbx_seq_one_letter_code
_entity_poly.pdbx_strand_id
1 'polypeptide(L)'
;MQSRQLLTVINNFSKGFLALLLCLFTGLIIWKKSGSFSYLSSPRDKSIQVECPLETLSCSFETEHGPIGISVNATIKPLAPFIFTLTHEDNFLKNARIHFEGLEDYMGLNNFSFTPTADKTHWQARGSIPVCTTASKTWRVTINLQTPSKISSYWFKLQVL
;
A
#
# COMPACT_ATOMS: atom_id res chain seq x y z
N MET A 1 -52.96 -15.92 -30.74
CA MET A 1 -52.61 -14.90 -29.72
C MET A 1 -51.68 -15.39 -28.60
N GLN A 2 -51.35 -16.69 -28.54
CA GLN A 2 -50.63 -17.32 -27.42
C GLN A 2 -49.08 -17.32 -27.56
N SER A 3 -48.55 -17.13 -28.77
CA SER A 3 -47.10 -17.17 -29.07
C SER A 3 -46.32 -15.91 -28.63
N ARG A 4 -46.98 -14.73 -28.59
CA ARG A 4 -46.31 -13.47 -28.19
C ARG A 4 -46.05 -13.35 -26.69
N GLN A 5 -46.82 -14.05 -25.83
CA GLN A 5 -46.63 -13.99 -24.38
C GLN A 5 -45.42 -14.83 -23.91
N LEU A 6 -45.12 -15.94 -24.59
CA LEU A 6 -43.98 -16.80 -24.24
C LEU A 6 -42.63 -16.11 -24.51
N LEU A 7 -42.51 -15.38 -25.62
CA LEU A 7 -41.29 -14.65 -25.99
C LEU A 7 -40.93 -13.55 -25.00
N THR A 8 -41.91 -12.85 -24.42
CA THR A 8 -41.69 -11.78 -23.44
C THR A 8 -41.21 -12.31 -22.09
N VAL A 9 -41.73 -13.46 -21.66
CA VAL A 9 -41.33 -14.12 -20.40
C VAL A 9 -39.89 -14.61 -20.47
N ILE A 10 -39.48 -15.21 -21.60
CA ILE A 10 -38.09 -15.64 -21.84
C ILE A 10 -37.12 -14.45 -21.81
N ASN A 11 -37.53 -13.31 -22.37
CA ASN A 11 -36.70 -12.10 -22.41
C ASN A 11 -36.52 -11.43 -21.03
N ASN A 12 -37.54 -11.45 -20.18
CA ASN A 12 -37.44 -10.93 -18.81
C ASN A 12 -36.66 -11.87 -17.89
N PHE A 13 -36.77 -13.19 -18.08
CA PHE A 13 -35.96 -14.18 -17.36
C PHE A 13 -34.46 -14.06 -17.70
N SER A 14 -34.15 -13.87 -18.98
CA SER A 14 -32.78 -13.63 -19.46
C SER A 14 -32.16 -12.35 -18.88
N LYS A 15 -32.92 -11.24 -18.82
CA LYS A 15 -32.47 -9.97 -18.22
C LYS A 15 -32.23 -10.09 -16.71
N GLY A 16 -33.10 -10.81 -15.99
CA GLY A 16 -32.94 -11.05 -14.55
C GLY A 16 -31.69 -11.88 -14.24
N PHE A 17 -31.44 -12.93 -15.03
CA PHE A 17 -30.24 -13.74 -14.90
C PHE A 17 -28.96 -12.97 -15.22
N LEU A 18 -28.98 -12.13 -16.28
CA LEU A 18 -27.86 -11.28 -16.64
C LEU A 18 -27.54 -10.24 -15.55
N ALA A 19 -28.56 -9.64 -14.94
CA ALA A 19 -28.40 -8.69 -13.84
C ALA A 19 -27.81 -9.36 -12.58
N LEU A 20 -28.26 -10.58 -12.26
CA LEU A 20 -27.72 -11.36 -11.14
C LEU A 20 -26.24 -11.70 -11.36
N LEU A 21 -25.88 -12.14 -12.57
CA LEU A 21 -24.49 -12.41 -12.95
C LEU A 21 -23.63 -11.14 -12.83
N LEU A 22 -24.14 -9.99 -13.25
CA LEU A 22 -23.43 -8.72 -13.13
C LEU A 22 -23.17 -8.35 -11.66
N CYS A 23 -24.18 -8.51 -10.79
CA CYS A 23 -24.05 -8.26 -9.35
C CYS A 23 -23.08 -9.22 -8.65
N LEU A 24 -23.12 -10.51 -9.02
CA LEU A 24 -22.15 -11.49 -8.50
C LEU A 24 -20.73 -11.16 -8.94
N PHE A 25 -20.57 -10.74 -10.20
CA PHE A 25 -19.27 -10.37 -10.75
C PHE A 25 -18.70 -9.10 -10.10
N THR A 26 -19.52 -8.06 -9.92
CA THR A 26 -19.10 -6.83 -9.21
C THR A 26 -18.79 -7.12 -7.75
N GLY A 27 -19.57 -7.97 -7.08
CA GLY A 27 -19.28 -8.44 -5.72
C GLY A 27 -17.92 -9.14 -5.59
N LEU A 28 -17.59 -10.03 -6.52
CA LEU A 28 -16.29 -10.72 -6.57
C LEU A 28 -15.13 -9.75 -6.81
N ILE A 29 -15.31 -8.75 -7.67
CA ILE A 29 -14.28 -7.72 -7.92
C ILE A 29 -14.02 -6.88 -6.66
N ILE A 30 -15.08 -6.44 -5.98
CA ILE A 30 -14.97 -5.65 -4.75
C ILE A 30 -14.27 -6.47 -3.67
N TRP A 31 -14.63 -7.75 -3.53
CA TRP A 31 -14.02 -8.62 -2.54
C TRP A 31 -12.52 -8.82 -2.79
N LYS A 32 -12.10 -9.07 -4.05
CA LYS A 32 -10.67 -9.19 -4.38
C LYS A 32 -9.88 -7.92 -4.10
N LYS A 33 -10.49 -6.74 -4.15
CA LYS A 33 -9.80 -5.46 -3.95
C LYS A 33 -9.86 -4.93 -2.51
N SER A 34 -10.69 -5.48 -1.62
CA SER A 34 -10.87 -4.93 -0.27
C SER A 34 -9.57 -4.89 0.55
N GLY A 35 -8.69 -5.89 0.38
CA GLY A 35 -7.40 -5.94 1.06
C GLY A 35 -6.47 -4.75 0.75
N SER A 36 -6.62 -4.11 -0.41
CA SER A 36 -5.87 -2.89 -0.74
C SER A 36 -6.48 -1.62 -0.12
N PHE A 37 -7.77 -1.64 0.24
CA PHE A 37 -8.45 -0.49 0.86
C PHE A 37 -8.11 -0.36 2.35
N SER A 38 -7.94 -1.47 3.06
CA SER A 38 -7.60 -1.50 4.49
C SER A 38 -6.33 -0.72 4.85
N TYR A 39 -5.39 -0.58 3.91
CA TYR A 39 -4.16 0.21 4.08
C TYR A 39 -4.37 1.72 4.09
N LEU A 40 -5.31 2.20 3.28
CA LEU A 40 -5.63 3.63 3.23
C LEU A 40 -6.30 4.09 4.54
N SER A 41 -6.82 3.14 5.31
CA SER A 41 -7.54 3.37 6.56
C SER A 41 -6.73 2.96 7.79
N SER A 42 -5.43 2.65 7.68
CA SER A 42 -4.63 2.28 8.86
C SER A 42 -4.60 3.46 9.84
N PRO A 43 -5.22 3.37 11.02
CA PRO A 43 -5.35 4.51 11.91
C PRO A 43 -3.97 4.92 12.40
N ARG A 44 -3.67 6.21 12.23
CA ARG A 44 -2.44 6.86 12.69
C ARG A 44 -2.09 6.49 14.14
N ASP A 45 -3.12 6.36 14.97
CA ASP A 45 -3.04 6.09 16.42
C ASP A 45 -2.56 4.67 16.77
N LYS A 46 -2.51 3.75 15.80
CA LYS A 46 -2.03 2.37 16.01
C LYS A 46 -0.61 2.13 15.49
N SER A 47 0.05 3.17 15.00
CA SER A 47 1.41 3.05 14.47
C SER A 47 2.48 3.24 15.55
N ILE A 48 3.49 2.39 15.56
CA ILE A 48 4.59 2.39 16.53
C ILE A 48 5.72 3.26 16.01
N GLN A 49 6.19 4.23 16.80
CA GLN A 49 7.36 5.01 16.42
C GLN A 49 8.63 4.16 16.56
N VAL A 50 9.48 4.16 15.54
CA VAL A 50 10.77 3.48 15.53
C VAL A 50 11.89 4.46 15.23
N GLU A 51 13.10 4.13 15.66
CA GLU A 51 14.30 4.88 15.32
C GLU A 51 14.87 4.34 13.99
N CYS A 52 14.79 5.14 12.94
CA CYS A 52 15.30 4.80 11.62
C CYS A 52 15.91 6.05 10.99
N PRO A 53 17.21 6.30 11.21
CA PRO A 53 17.91 7.45 10.64
C PRO A 53 18.26 7.16 9.17
N LEU A 54 17.27 7.21 8.28
CA LEU A 54 17.45 6.91 6.86
C LEU A 54 18.33 7.93 6.09
N GLU A 55 18.84 8.94 6.79
CA GLU A 55 19.88 9.87 6.34
C GLU A 55 21.17 9.12 5.93
N THR A 56 21.46 7.98 6.57
CA THR A 56 22.58 7.09 6.23
C THR A 56 22.24 6.10 5.10
N LEU A 57 21.15 6.33 4.38
CA LEU A 57 20.61 5.49 3.29
C LEU A 57 20.14 4.10 3.72
N SER A 58 20.29 3.71 4.99
CA SER A 58 19.81 2.43 5.51
C SER A 58 19.54 2.47 7.01
N CYS A 59 18.58 1.68 7.47
CA CYS A 59 18.28 1.48 8.87
C CYS A 59 17.71 0.08 9.09
N SER A 60 17.66 -0.36 10.35
CA SER A 60 16.97 -1.58 10.75
C SER A 60 16.23 -1.33 12.06
N PHE A 61 15.07 -1.95 12.24
CA PHE A 61 14.31 -1.88 13.49
C PHE A 61 13.58 -3.20 13.76
N GLU A 62 13.32 -3.46 15.03
CA GLU A 62 12.60 -4.65 15.47
C GLU A 62 11.10 -4.49 15.29
N THR A 63 10.46 -5.56 14.82
CA THR A 63 9.01 -5.66 14.67
C THR A 63 8.48 -6.93 15.31
N GLU A 64 7.17 -7.08 15.40
CA GLU A 64 6.57 -8.36 15.82
C GLU A 64 6.79 -9.49 14.79
N HIS A 65 7.27 -9.14 13.60
CA HIS A 65 7.62 -10.05 12.50
C HIS A 65 9.13 -10.34 12.43
N GLY A 66 9.91 -9.88 13.42
CA GLY A 66 11.37 -9.93 13.42
C GLY A 66 12.02 -8.64 12.90
N PRO A 67 13.34 -8.66 12.65
CA PRO A 67 14.06 -7.48 12.19
C PRO A 67 13.64 -7.11 10.76
N ILE A 68 13.37 -5.82 10.54
CA ILE A 68 13.09 -5.25 9.23
C ILE A 68 14.20 -4.27 8.88
N GLY A 69 14.88 -4.54 7.77
CA GLY A 69 15.85 -3.63 7.16
C GLY A 69 15.19 -2.76 6.10
N ILE A 70 15.51 -1.48 6.07
CA ILE A 70 15.08 -0.55 5.02
C ILE A 70 16.32 0.16 4.49
N SER A 71 16.46 0.18 3.16
CA SER A 71 17.49 0.98 2.49
C SER A 71 16.92 1.74 1.32
N VAL A 72 17.59 2.82 0.93
CA VAL A 72 17.28 3.62 -0.25
C VAL A 72 18.52 3.75 -1.13
N ASN A 73 18.34 3.64 -2.44
CA ASN A 73 19.45 3.63 -3.39
C ASN A 73 20.18 4.98 -3.53
N ALA A 74 19.56 6.08 -3.11
CA ALA A 74 20.09 7.42 -3.19
C ALA A 74 19.39 8.33 -2.16
N THR A 75 20.01 9.47 -1.86
CA THR A 75 19.36 10.52 -1.07
C THR A 75 18.04 10.93 -1.71
N ILE A 76 16.96 10.91 -0.93
CA ILE A 76 15.62 11.26 -1.39
C ILE A 76 15.58 12.76 -1.68
N LYS A 77 15.19 13.12 -2.91
CA LYS A 77 15.04 14.51 -3.37
C LYS A 77 13.69 14.70 -4.05
N PRO A 78 13.08 15.89 -3.94
CA PRO A 78 11.92 16.29 -4.74
C PRO A 78 12.09 15.99 -6.22
N LEU A 79 11.05 15.45 -6.85
CA LEU A 79 10.98 15.16 -8.29
C LEU A 79 12.05 14.17 -8.82
N ALA A 80 12.91 13.63 -7.96
CA ALA A 80 13.88 12.61 -8.31
C ALA A 80 13.35 11.21 -7.97
N PRO A 81 13.53 10.22 -8.86
CA PRO A 81 13.16 8.85 -8.55
C PRO A 81 14.13 8.24 -7.52
N PHE A 82 13.58 7.42 -6.63
CA PHE A 82 14.34 6.60 -5.69
C PHE A 82 13.73 5.20 -5.60
N ILE A 83 14.50 4.25 -5.06
CA ILE A 83 14.10 2.87 -4.86
C ILE A 83 14.36 2.52 -3.39
N PHE A 84 13.29 2.17 -2.68
CA PHE A 84 13.40 1.52 -1.38
C PHE A 84 13.61 0.03 -1.56
N THR A 85 14.48 -0.54 -0.74
CA THR A 85 14.58 -1.98 -0.52
C THR A 85 14.17 -2.27 0.91
N LEU A 86 13.23 -3.20 1.09
CA LEU A 86 12.85 -3.78 2.37
C LEU A 86 13.45 -5.18 2.44
N THR A 87 14.18 -5.45 3.52
CA THR A 87 14.75 -6.77 3.83
C THR A 87 14.03 -7.33 5.05
N HIS A 88 13.60 -8.59 4.99
CA HIS A 88 12.92 -9.26 6.09
C HIS A 88 13.17 -10.77 6.08
N GLU A 89 12.89 -11.42 7.21
CA GLU A 89 12.97 -12.87 7.36
C GLU A 89 11.59 -13.55 7.52
N ASP A 90 10.51 -12.75 7.61
CA ASP A 90 9.14 -13.27 7.77
C ASP A 90 8.57 -13.88 6.47
N ASN A 91 8.48 -15.21 6.42
CA ASN A 91 7.88 -15.96 5.31
C ASN A 91 6.36 -15.76 5.15
N PHE A 92 5.69 -15.19 6.16
CA PHE A 92 4.26 -14.91 6.14
C PHE A 92 3.93 -13.51 5.64
N LEU A 93 4.92 -12.63 5.44
CA LEU A 93 4.70 -11.31 4.89
C LEU A 93 4.04 -11.42 3.49
N LYS A 94 2.86 -10.83 3.34
CA LYS A 94 2.05 -10.88 2.11
C LYS A 94 2.11 -9.60 1.32
N ASN A 95 2.22 -8.47 2.00
CA ASN A 95 2.26 -7.16 1.39
C ASN A 95 2.98 -6.19 2.34
N ALA A 96 3.67 -5.22 1.76
CA ALA A 96 4.29 -4.12 2.47
C ALA A 96 4.11 -2.84 1.66
N ARG A 97 3.87 -1.73 2.36
CA ARG A 97 3.75 -0.40 1.75
C ARG A 97 4.50 0.61 2.59
N ILE A 98 5.11 1.59 1.93
CA ILE A 98 5.70 2.75 2.58
C ILE A 98 4.95 3.99 2.12
N HIS A 99 4.56 4.84 3.06
CA HIS A 99 3.93 6.12 2.75
C HIS A 99 4.59 7.30 3.45
N PHE A 100 4.52 8.44 2.80
CA PHE A 100 5.10 9.70 3.24
C PHE A 100 3.97 10.70 3.42
N GLU A 101 3.90 11.28 4.60
CA GLU A 101 3.02 12.39 4.95
C GLU A 101 3.87 13.53 5.49
N GLY A 102 3.54 14.78 5.19
CA GLY A 102 4.18 15.89 5.89
C GLY A 102 3.89 15.79 7.39
N LEU A 103 4.91 16.02 8.22
CA LEU A 103 4.76 15.90 9.67
C LEU A 103 3.87 17.02 10.24
N GLU A 104 4.03 18.23 9.71
CA GLU A 104 3.35 19.44 10.16
C GLU A 104 2.29 19.92 9.15
N ASP A 105 2.55 19.74 7.84
CA ASP A 105 1.71 20.21 6.76
C ASP A 105 1.19 19.06 5.89
N TYR A 106 0.02 19.22 5.28
CA TYR A 106 -0.44 18.27 4.26
C TYR A 106 0.32 18.48 2.95
N MET A 107 1.11 17.48 2.55
CA MET A 107 1.95 17.52 1.34
C MET A 107 1.52 16.48 0.28
N GLY A 108 0.25 16.08 0.34
CA GLY A 108 -0.27 14.99 -0.48
C GLY A 108 0.04 13.61 0.09
N LEU A 109 -0.59 12.60 -0.50
CA LEU A 109 -0.41 11.20 -0.13
C LEU A 109 0.60 10.55 -1.09
N ASN A 110 1.77 10.21 -0.56
CA ASN A 110 2.85 9.59 -1.31
C ASN A 110 3.01 8.15 -0.85
N ASN A 111 2.36 7.20 -1.54
CA ASN A 111 2.27 5.81 -1.14
C ASN A 111 2.90 4.90 -2.19
N PHE A 112 3.88 4.11 -1.78
CA PHE A 112 4.65 3.21 -2.63
C PHE A 112 4.49 1.77 -2.12
N SER A 113 4.12 0.87 -3.02
CA SER A 113 3.93 -0.55 -2.70
C SER A 113 5.21 -1.32 -2.97
N PHE A 114 5.63 -2.13 -2.02
CA PHE A 114 6.76 -3.02 -2.22
C PHE A 114 6.35 -4.22 -3.07
N THR A 115 7.24 -4.63 -3.96
CA THR A 115 7.10 -5.83 -4.78
C THR A 115 8.22 -6.80 -4.42
N PRO A 116 7.93 -8.08 -4.11
CA PRO A 116 8.96 -9.06 -3.81
C PRO A 116 9.90 -9.25 -5.00
N THR A 117 11.20 -9.33 -4.73
CA THR A 117 12.19 -9.76 -5.72
C THR A 117 12.24 -11.29 -5.80
N ALA A 118 13.13 -11.84 -6.63
CA ALA A 118 13.22 -13.28 -6.88
C ALA A 118 13.55 -14.10 -5.62
N ASP A 119 14.31 -13.53 -4.68
CA ASP A 119 14.70 -14.21 -3.42
C ASP A 119 13.62 -14.16 -2.33
N LYS A 120 12.55 -13.38 -2.53
CA LYS A 120 11.43 -13.14 -1.60
C LYS A 120 11.78 -12.52 -0.25
N THR A 121 13.06 -12.36 0.09
CA THR A 121 13.53 -11.70 1.32
C THR A 121 13.82 -10.23 1.09
N HIS A 122 14.07 -9.84 -0.16
CA HIS A 122 14.19 -8.44 -0.59
C HIS A 122 12.97 -8.04 -1.39
N TRP A 123 12.38 -6.90 -1.02
CA TRP A 123 11.25 -6.32 -1.70
C TRP A 123 11.56 -4.88 -2.09
N GLN A 124 11.11 -4.44 -3.26
CA GLN A 124 11.43 -3.11 -3.78
C GLN A 124 10.19 -2.26 -4.01
N ALA A 125 10.29 -0.98 -3.64
CA ALA A 125 9.29 0.04 -3.97
C ALA A 125 9.95 1.20 -4.70
N ARG A 126 9.45 1.54 -5.89
CA ARG A 126 9.90 2.73 -6.64
C ARG A 126 9.01 3.91 -6.26
N GLY A 127 9.63 5.05 -6.00
CA GLY A 127 8.92 6.26 -5.63
C GLY A 127 9.58 7.53 -6.13
N SER A 128 8.82 8.61 -6.01
CA SER A 128 9.26 9.99 -6.23
C SER A 128 8.32 10.88 -5.43
N ILE A 129 8.83 11.95 -4.82
CA ILE A 129 7.98 12.94 -4.15
C ILE A 129 7.61 14.01 -5.19
N PRO A 130 6.34 14.09 -5.65
CA PRO A 130 5.90 14.97 -6.73
C PRO A 130 5.56 16.38 -6.20
N VAL A 131 6.35 16.89 -5.26
CA VAL A 131 6.16 18.21 -4.66
C VAL A 131 7.45 18.97 -4.81
N CYS A 132 7.41 20.14 -5.45
CA CYS A 132 8.56 21.04 -5.50
C CYS A 132 8.63 21.82 -4.19
N THR A 133 9.63 21.52 -3.35
CA THR A 133 9.92 22.29 -2.14
C THR A 133 11.22 23.04 -2.33
N THR A 134 11.26 24.29 -1.86
CA THR A 134 12.47 25.13 -1.85
C THR A 134 13.18 25.12 -0.51
N ALA A 135 12.57 24.47 0.49
CA ALA A 135 13.07 24.37 1.85
C ALA A 135 12.85 22.94 2.36
N SER A 136 13.74 22.55 3.27
CA SER A 136 13.69 21.27 3.94
C SER A 136 12.36 21.05 4.66
N LYS A 137 11.78 19.86 4.48
CA LYS A 137 10.53 19.43 5.11
C LYS A 137 10.74 18.14 5.88
N THR A 138 10.08 18.06 7.03
CA THR A 138 10.04 16.85 7.84
C THR A 138 8.83 16.02 7.45
N TRP A 139 9.08 14.77 7.08
CA TRP A 139 8.08 13.80 6.71
C TRP A 139 7.90 12.77 7.82
N ARG A 140 6.66 12.38 8.08
CA ARG A 140 6.34 11.10 8.73
C ARG A 140 6.35 10.02 7.66
N VAL A 141 7.32 9.13 7.76
CA VAL A 141 7.41 7.94 6.92
C VAL A 141 6.81 6.78 7.68
N THR A 142 5.86 6.07 7.09
CA THR A 142 5.18 4.95 7.73
C THR A 142 5.26 3.72 6.84
N ILE A 143 5.69 2.62 7.43
CA ILE A 143 5.77 1.30 6.83
C ILE A 143 4.63 0.47 7.38
N ASN A 144 3.79 -0.05 6.48
CA ASN A 144 2.73 -0.99 6.81
C ASN A 144 3.16 -2.37 6.35
N LEU A 145 3.14 -3.34 7.25
CA LEU A 145 3.44 -4.75 7.00
C LEU A 145 2.16 -5.55 7.18
N GLN A 146 1.84 -6.42 6.23
CA GLN A 146 0.67 -7.28 6.31
C GLN A 146 1.06 -8.74 6.23
N THR A 147 0.59 -9.50 7.21
CA THR A 147 0.54 -10.95 7.21
C THR A 147 -0.91 -11.41 6.98
N PRO A 148 -1.19 -12.73 6.87
CA PRO A 148 -2.56 -13.22 6.70
C PRO A 148 -3.49 -12.83 7.85
N SER A 149 -2.96 -12.61 9.05
CA SER A 149 -3.74 -12.37 10.27
C SER A 149 -3.81 -10.91 10.69
N LYS A 150 -2.81 -10.08 10.32
CA LYS A 150 -2.65 -8.75 10.91
C LYS A 150 -1.98 -7.77 9.96
N ILE A 151 -2.30 -6.48 10.15
CA ILE A 151 -1.55 -5.35 9.62
C ILE A 151 -0.86 -4.67 10.80
N SER A 152 0.45 -4.45 10.70
CA SER A 152 1.27 -3.71 11.65
C SER A 152 1.87 -2.47 10.98
N SER A 153 1.98 -1.39 11.73
CA SER A 153 2.39 -0.08 11.21
C SER A 153 3.51 0.50 12.06
N TYR A 154 4.60 0.88 11.41
CA TYR A 154 5.78 1.47 12.05
C TYR A 154 6.09 2.81 11.39
N TRP A 155 6.49 3.82 12.16
CA TRP A 155 6.78 5.13 11.59
C TRP A 155 8.04 5.79 12.16
N PHE A 156 8.68 6.61 11.35
CA PHE A 156 9.85 7.40 11.71
C PHE A 156 9.81 8.76 11.02
N LYS A 157 10.68 9.67 11.46
CA LYS A 157 10.85 10.99 10.84
C LYS A 157 11.94 10.92 9.78
N LEU A 158 11.72 11.61 8.67
CA LEU A 158 12.73 11.81 7.63
C LEU A 158 12.75 13.27 7.22
N GLN A 159 13.93 13.86 7.14
CA GLN A 159 14.10 15.20 6.60
C GLN A 159 14.49 15.11 5.11
N VAL A 160 13.77 15.84 4.26
CA VAL A 160 14.01 15.90 2.80
C VAL A 160 14.16 17.37 2.41
N LEU A 161 15.21 17.68 1.64
CA LEU A 161 15.52 19.04 1.16
C LEU A 161 14.59 19.46 0.02
#